data_AF-A0A918GHU7-F1
#
_entry.id   AF-A0A918GHU7-F1
#
_cell.length_a   1.000
_cell.length_b   1.000
_cell.length_c   1.000
_cell.angle_alpha   90.00
_cell.angle_beta   90.00
_cell.angle_gamma   90.00
#
_symmetry.space_group_name_H-M   'P 1'
#
loop_
_entity.id
_entity.type
_entity.pdbx_description
1 polymer ?
#
loop_
_entity_poly.entity_id
_entity_poly.type
_entity_poly.pdbx_seq_one_letter_code
_entity_poly.pdbx_strand_id
1 'polypeptide(L)' 'MTYATDRLWEEVAYVAYYLHWQFDSILDLEHPVRTRLITEIGRIHTRVEQ' A
#
# COMPACT_ATOMS: atom_id res chain seq x y z
N MET A 1 17.64 10.22 10.13
CA MET A 1 17.12 8.89 9.75
C MET A 1 15.64 9.05 9.45
N THR A 2 15.32 9.21 8.17
CA THR A 2 13.98 9.47 7.61
C THR A 2 13.33 8.20 7.02
N TYR A 3 14.03 7.07 7.13
CA TYR A 3 13.65 5.75 6.60
C TYR A 3 12.23 5.31 6.95
N ALA A 4 11.71 5.69 8.13
CA ALA A 4 10.34 5.35 8.52
C ALA A 4 9.30 6.12 7.69
N THR A 5 9.60 7.37 7.29
CA THR A 5 8.73 8.21 6.48
C THR A 5 8.78 7.81 5.01
N ASP A 6 9.98 7.51 4.48
CA ASP A 6 10.14 7.07 3.08
C ASP A 6 9.38 5.75 2.83
N ARG A 7 9.50 4.79 3.75
CA ARG A 7 8.75 3.54 3.68
C ARG A 7 7.24 3.75 3.73
N LEU A 8 6.76 4.62 4.61
CA LEU A 8 5.33 4.94 4.70
C LEU A 8 4.83 5.55 3.38
N TRP A 9 5.63 6.43 2.77
CA TRP A 9 5.30 7.04 1.49
C TRP A 9 5.18 6.00 0.38
N GLU A 10 6.11 5.05 0.30
CA GLU A 10 6.06 3.94 -0.66
C GLU A 10 4.83 3.06 -0.46
N GLU A 11 4.51 2.71 0.79
CA GLU A 11 3.31 1.92 1.13
C GLU A 11 2.02 2.60 0.68
N VAL A 12 1.90 3.91 0.94
CA VAL A 12 0.71 4.70 0.56
C VAL A 12 0.62 4.84 -0.95
N ALA A 13 1.72 5.17 -1.63
CA ALA A 13 1.76 5.32 -3.08
C ALA A 13 1.40 4.02 -3.80
N TYR A 14 1.89 2.88 -3.30
CA TYR A 14 1.56 1.56 -3.84
C TYR A 14 0.05 1.29 -3.77
N VAL A 15 -0.56 1.48 -2.59
CA VAL A 15 -2.01 1.26 -2.41
C VAL A 15 -2.82 2.25 -3.25
N ALA A 16 -2.44 3.52 -3.29
CA ALA A 16 -3.12 4.54 -4.08
C ALA A 16 -3.06 4.25 -5.59
N TYR A 17 -1.93 3.75 -6.09
CA TYR A 17 -1.77 3.38 -7.50
C TYR A 17 -2.72 2.24 -7.90
N TYR A 18 -2.83 1.19 -7.07
CA TYR A 18 -3.63 0.01 -7.39
C TYR A 18 -5.12 0.15 -7.07
N LEU A 19 -5.49 0.90 -6.02
CA LEU A 19 -6.89 1.05 -5.59
C LEU A 19 -7.52 2.39 -5.98
N HIS A 20 -6.72 3.34 -6.48
CA HIS A 20 -7.12 4.70 -6.81
C HIS A 20 -7.78 5.47 -5.65
N TRP A 21 -7.47 5.05 -4.42
CA TRP A 21 -7.91 5.74 -3.20
C TRP A 21 -7.08 6.99 -2.95
N GLN A 22 -7.67 7.95 -2.25
CA GLN A 22 -6.97 9.15 -1.81
C GLN A 22 -5.94 8.81 -0.73
N PHE A 23 -4.83 9.56 -0.69
CA PHE A 23 -3.74 9.32 0.27
C PHE A 23 -4.23 9.43 1.72
N ASP A 24 -5.09 10.40 2.02
CA ASP A 24 -5.66 10.61 3.36
C ASP A 24 -6.42 9.37 3.84
N SER A 25 -7.19 8.72 2.96
CA SER A 25 -7.94 7.51 3.30
C SER A 25 -7.02 6.32 3.60
N ILE A 26 -5.83 6.27 3.01
CA ILE A 26 -4.85 5.20 3.22
C ILE A 26 -4.01 5.47 4.49
N LEU A 27 -3.73 6.75 4.78
CA LEU A 27 -3.04 7.18 5.99
C LEU A 27 -3.88 6.94 7.25
N ASP A 28 -5.21 6.98 7.14
CA ASP A 28 -6.14 6.67 8.24
C ASP A 28 -6.22 5.16 8.56
N LEU A 29 -5.71 4.30 7.68
CA LEU A 29 -5.69 2.86 7.92
C LEU A 29 -4.71 2.49 9.03
N GLU A 30 -5.15 1.60 9.91
CA GLU A 30 -4.26 0.93 10.86
C GLU A 30 -3.11 0.23 10.10
N HIS A 31 -1.88 0.36 10.62
CA HIS A 31 -0.68 -0.30 10.08
C HIS A 31 -0.87 -1.78 9.69
N PRO A 32 -1.51 -2.66 10.50
CA PRO A 32 -1.75 -4.05 10.11
C PRO A 32 -2.68 -4.20 8.90
N VAL A 33 -3.70 -3.34 8.77
CA VAL A 33 -4.63 -3.35 7.64
C VAL A 33 -3.91 -2.95 6.37
N ARG A 34 -3.12 -1.87 6.40
CA ARG A 34 -2.34 -1.43 5.23
C ARG A 34 -1.34 -2.49 4.78
N THR A 35 -0.64 -3.12 5.72
CA THR A 35 0.30 -4.22 5.42
C THR A 35 -0.39 -5.39 4.72
N ARG A 36 -1.59 -5.75 5.17
CA ARG A 36 -2.39 -6.81 4.55
C ARG A 36 -2.81 -6.45 3.13
N LEU A 37 -3.28 -5.21 2.91
CA LEU A 37 -3.66 -4.74 1.57
C LEU A 37 -2.50 -4.85 0.58
N ILE A 38 -1.31 -4.37 0.96
CA ILE A 38 -0.11 -4.45 0.12
C ILE A 38 0.20 -5.90 -0.27
N THR A 39 0.10 -6.82 0.69
CA THR A 39 0.34 -8.25 0.47
C THR A 39 -0.67 -8.85 -0.51
N GLU A 40 -1.95 -8.57 -0.34
CA GLU A 40 -3.01 -9.13 -1.19
C GLU A 40 -2.97 -8.55 -2.61
N ILE A 41 -2.72 -7.24 -2.76
CA ILE A 41 -2.54 -6.60 -4.07
C ILE A 41 -1.40 -7.29 -4.83
N GLY A 42 -0.25 -7.49 -4.18
CA GLY A 42 0.89 -8.19 -4.79
C GLY A 42 0.54 -9.62 -5.22
N ARG A 43 -0.18 -10.39 -4.38
CA ARG A 43 -0.60 -11.75 -4.73
C ARG A 43 -1.56 -11.79 -5.93
N ILE A 44 -2.48 -10.83 -6.01
CA ILE A 44 -3.42 -10.73 -7.13
C ILE A 44 -2.67 -10.40 -8.42
N HIS A 45 -1.77 -9.40 -8.38
CA HIS A 45 -0.99 -8.98 -9.53
C HIS A 45 -0.13 -10.12 -10.10
N THR A 46 0.61 -10.81 -9.25
CA THR A 46 1.43 -11.97 -9.65
C THR A 46 0.61 -13.10 -10.27
N ARG A 47 -0.67 -13.24 -9.93
CA ARG A 47 -1.56 -14.23 -10.56
C ARG A 47 -2.10 -13.77 -11.92
N VAL A 48 -2.29 -12.46 -12.11
CA VAL A 48 -2.82 -11.89 -13.35
C VAL A 48 -1.75 -11.77 -14.43
N GLU A 49 -0.49 -11.55 -14.05
CA GLU A 49 0.65 -11.45 -14.98
C GLU A 49 1.17 -12.80 -15.50
N GLN A 50 0.56 -13.91 -15.12
CA GLN A 50 0.87 -15.28 -15.57
C GLN A 50 -0.17 -15.77 -16.57
#